data_AF-A0A942RBU6-F1
#
_entry.id   AF-A0A942RBU6-F1
#
_cell.length_a   1.000
_cell.length_b   1.000
_cell.length_c   1.000
_cell.angle_alpha   90.00
_cell.angle_beta   90.00
_cell.angle_gamma   90.00
#
_symmetry.space_group_name_H-M   'P 1'
#
loop_
_entity.id
_entity.type
_entity.pdbx_description
1 polymer ?
#
loop_
_entity_poly.entity_id
_entity_poly.type
_entity_poly.pdbx_seq_one_letter_code
_entity_poly.pdbx_strand_id
1 'polypeptide(L)' 'MLHPLKDRIINELNSLSHDQQKKLLDYVLTLKLSKKKVISGKDLVEFSGVISKEDLAVMKKVIEENCEQVDLNEW' A
#
# COMPACT_ATOMS: atom_id res chain seq x y z
N MET A 1 17.91 -12.85 -27.81
CA MET A 1 16.61 -13.23 -27.23
C MET A 1 15.67 -12.04 -27.34
N LEU A 2 14.63 -12.15 -28.15
CA LEU A 2 13.51 -11.20 -28.16
C LEU A 2 12.87 -11.20 -26.77
N HIS A 3 12.74 -10.03 -26.16
CA HIS A 3 12.02 -9.88 -24.89
C HIS A 3 10.70 -9.22 -25.25
N PRO A 4 9.72 -9.97 -25.82
CA PRO A 4 8.54 -9.39 -26.45
C PRO A 4 7.77 -8.44 -25.52
N LEU A 5 7.79 -8.72 -24.21
CA LEU A 5 7.19 -7.84 -23.21
C LEU A 5 7.97 -6.53 -23.01
N LYS A 6 9.31 -6.59 -22.90
CA LYS A 6 10.16 -5.41 -22.75
C LYS A 6 10.02 -4.49 -23.96
N ASP A 7 10.06 -5.09 -25.15
CA ASP A 7 9.97 -4.37 -26.42
C ASP A 7 8.58 -3.71 -26.56
N ARG A 8 7.51 -4.41 -26.17
CA ARG A 8 6.16 -3.84 -26.11
C ARG A 8 6.05 -2.68 -25.10
N ILE A 9 6.64 -2.80 -23.92
CA ILE A 9 6.65 -1.72 -22.92
C ILE A 9 7.35 -0.47 -23.47
N ILE A 10 8.48 -0.64 -24.17
CA ILE A 10 9.21 0.48 -24.79
C ILE A 10 8.35 1.13 -25.89
N ASN A 11 7.65 0.34 -26.71
CA ASN A 11 6.78 0.87 -27.75
C ASN A 11 5.60 1.67 -27.17
N GLU A 12 4.96 1.18 -26.11
CA GLU A 12 3.89 1.91 -25.44
C GLU A 12 4.42 3.15 -24.71
N LEU A 13 5.60 3.08 -24.08
CA LEU A 13 6.24 4.25 -23.45
C LEU A 13 6.46 5.39 -24.47
N ASN A 14 6.88 5.05 -25.69
CA ASN A 14 7.13 6.02 -26.75
C ASN A 14 5.86 6.71 -27.26
N SER A 15 4.67 6.11 -27.09
CA SER A 15 3.40 6.72 -27.50
C SER A 15 2.82 7.67 -26.44
N LEU A 16 3.36 7.68 -25.23
CA LEU A 16 2.92 8.52 -24.12
C LEU A 16 3.46 9.96 -24.23
N SER A 17 2.66 10.91 -23.75
CA SER A 17 3.14 12.27 -23.50
C SER A 17 4.18 12.28 -22.38
N HIS A 18 5.00 13.33 -22.34
CA HIS A 18 6.06 13.49 -21.33
C HIS A 18 5.54 13.39 -19.88
N ASP A 19 4.37 13.96 -19.58
CA ASP A 19 3.78 13.88 -18.24
C ASP A 19 3.32 12.47 -17.88
N GLN A 20 2.83 11.71 -18.87
CA GLN A 20 2.48 10.30 -18.69
C GLN A 20 3.73 9.43 -18.52
N GLN A 21 4.82 9.73 -19.23
CA GLN A 21 6.12 9.06 -19.05
C GLN A 21 6.68 9.28 -17.64
N LYS A 22 6.58 10.51 -17.11
CA LYS A 22 6.95 10.82 -15.71
C LYS A 22 6.13 9.99 -14.71
N LYS A 23 4.81 9.93 -14.87
CA LYS A 23 3.94 9.11 -14.02
C LYS A 23 4.33 7.63 -14.06
N LEU A 24 4.65 7.10 -15.24
CA LEU A 24 5.09 5.72 -15.40
C LEU A 24 6.46 5.47 -14.73
N LEU A 25 7.38 6.43 -14.84
CA LEU A 25 8.68 6.36 -14.16
C LEU A 25 8.51 6.32 -12.63
N ASP A 26 7.69 7.21 -12.06
CA ASP A 26 7.39 7.22 -10.63
C ASP A 26 6.77 5.90 -10.16
N TYR A 27 5.86 5.33 -10.96
CA TYR A 27 5.28 4.01 -10.68
C TYR A 27 6.35 2.90 -10.70
N VAL A 28 7.22 2.85 -11.70
CA VAL A 28 8.29 1.83 -11.78
C VAL A 28 9.29 1.98 -10.63
N LEU A 29 9.63 3.22 -10.24
CA LEU A 29 10.45 3.49 -9.07
C LEU A 29 9.76 3.01 -7.79
N THR A 30 8.46 3.28 -7.67
CA THR A 30 7.64 2.76 -6.57
C THR A 30 7.64 1.24 -6.57
N LEU A 31 7.52 0.55 -7.71
CA LEU A 31 7.61 -0.92 -7.79
C LEU A 31 8.95 -1.46 -7.31
N LYS A 32 10.05 -0.76 -7.58
CA LYS A 32 11.39 -1.13 -7.09
C LYS A 32 11.52 -0.96 -5.58
N LEU A 33 10.93 0.11 -5.03
CA LEU A 33 10.90 0.42 -3.59
C LEU A 33 9.90 -0.45 -2.83
N SER A 34 8.81 -0.84 -3.50
CA SER A 34 7.75 -1.73 -3.02
C SER A 34 8.02 -3.20 -3.35
N LYS A 35 9.30 -3.58 -3.50
CA LYS A 35 9.75 -4.84 -2.89
C LYS A 35 9.31 -4.76 -1.44
N LYS A 36 8.07 -5.23 -1.17
CA LYS A 36 7.46 -5.25 0.16
C LYS A 36 8.58 -5.67 1.08
N LYS A 37 8.88 -4.86 2.10
CA LYS A 37 9.57 -5.40 3.26
C LYS A 37 8.70 -6.56 3.70
N VAL A 38 9.07 -7.77 3.29
CA VAL A 38 8.47 -8.99 3.79
C VAL A 38 9.06 -9.08 5.18
N ILE A 39 8.40 -8.39 6.11
CA ILE A 39 8.70 -8.48 7.53
C ILE A 39 8.25 -9.89 7.90
N SER A 40 9.19 -10.72 8.35
CA SER A 40 8.82 -12.06 8.76
C SER A 40 7.93 -11.97 9.98
N GLY A 41 7.03 -12.94 10.19
CA GLY A 41 6.21 -12.94 11.41
C GLY A 41 7.04 -12.92 12.70
N LYS A 42 8.29 -13.40 12.64
CA LYS A 42 9.25 -13.34 13.76
C LYS A 42 9.66 -11.90 14.09
N ASP A 43 9.81 -11.05 13.08
CA ASP A 43 10.18 -9.66 13.26
C ASP A 43 9.02 -8.83 13.83
N LEU A 44 7.78 -9.31 13.75
CA LEU A 44 6.62 -8.66 14.36
C LEU A 44 6.46 -8.94 15.86
N VAL A 45 7.24 -9.88 16.42
CA VAL A 45 7.15 -10.25 17.85
C VAL A 45 7.47 -9.07 18.76
N GLU A 46 8.34 -8.14 18.32
CA GLU A 46 8.69 -6.94 19.09
C GLU A 46 7.48 -6.04 19.39
N PHE A 47 6.41 -6.13 18.59
CA PHE A 47 5.18 -5.38 18.77
C PHE A 47 4.16 -6.11 19.66
N SER A 48 4.45 -7.31 20.16
CA SER A 48 3.55 -8.04 21.04
C SER A 48 3.46 -7.35 22.40
N GLY A 49 2.25 -6.89 22.77
CA GLY A 49 2.00 -6.28 24.08
C GLY A 49 2.56 -4.86 24.25
N VAL A 50 2.96 -4.19 23.16
CA VAL A 50 3.48 -2.81 23.22
C VAL A 50 2.38 -1.76 23.43
N ILE A 51 1.12 -2.10 23.16
CA ILE A 51 -0.01 -1.20 23.36
C ILE A 51 -0.37 -1.21 24.85
N SER A 52 -0.34 -0.03 25.47
CA SER A 52 -0.69 0.14 26.88
C SER A 52 -2.17 -0.19 27.13
N LYS A 53 -2.54 -0.46 28.39
CA LYS A 53 -3.96 -0.71 28.73
C LYS A 53 -4.81 0.53 28.50
N GLU A 54 -4.23 1.68 28.72
CA GLU A 54 -4.82 3.00 28.54
C GLU A 54 -5.14 3.22 27.06
N ASP A 55 -4.16 2.96 26.18
CA ASP A 55 -4.35 3.07 24.74
C ASP A 55 -5.37 2.04 24.22
N LEU A 56 -5.35 0.81 24.74
CA LEU A 56 -6.37 -0.19 24.41
C LEU A 56 -7.77 0.27 24.80
N ALA A 57 -7.94 0.95 25.94
CA ALA A 57 -9.22 1.49 26.37
C ALA A 57 -9.71 2.62 25.44
N VAL A 58 -8.81 3.49 24.99
CA VAL A 58 -9.11 4.54 24.01
C VAL A 58 -9.53 3.92 22.67
N MET A 59 -8.77 2.95 22.16
CA MET A 59 -9.09 2.27 20.91
C MET A 59 -10.47 1.59 20.98
N LYS A 60 -10.74 0.87 22.07
CA LYS A 60 -12.03 0.21 22.30
C LYS A 60 -13.18 1.22 22.27
N LYS A 61 -13.06 2.31 23.02
CA LYS A 61 -14.08 3.37 23.08
C LYS A 61 -14.37 3.95 21.69
N VAL A 62 -13.34 4.25 20.91
CA VAL A 62 -13.51 4.82 19.56
C VAL A 62 -14.20 3.84 18.61
N ILE A 63 -13.89 2.54 18.69
CA ILE A 63 -14.54 1.50 17.87
C ILE A 63 -16.03 1.43 18.21
N GLU A 64 -16.37 1.33 19.49
CA GLU A 64 -17.76 1.22 19.97
C GLU A 64 -18.57 2.48 19.65
N GLU A 65 -17.97 3.67 19.77
CA GLU A 65 -18.68 4.94 19.56
C GLU A 65 -18.80 5.35 18.09
N ASN A 66 -17.82 5.01 17.23
CA ASN A 66 -17.71 5.58 15.89
C ASN A 66 -17.55 4.57 14.75
N CYS A 67 -17.07 3.35 15.00
CA CYS A 67 -16.76 2.39 13.94
C CYS A 67 -17.85 1.32 13.77
N GLU A 68 -18.58 1.00 14.83
CA GLU A 68 -19.71 0.04 14.80
C GLU A 68 -21.04 0.69 14.38
N GLN A 69 -21.06 2.01 14.18
CA GLN A 69 -22.18 2.77 13.62
C GLN A 69 -22.16 2.65 12.10
N VAL A 70 -22.77 1.60 11.56
CA VAL A 70 -22.99 1.49 10.12
C VAL A 70 -24.23 2.31 9.75
N ASP A 71 -24.06 3.42 9.03
CA ASP A 71 -25.22 4.08 8.40
C ASP A 71 -25.68 3.21 7.23
N LEU A 72 -26.83 2.54 7.43
CA LEU A 72 -27.45 1.68 6.43
C LEU A 72 -27.97 2.46 5.19
N ASN A 73 -27.95 3.80 5.23
CA ASN A 73 -28.40 4.68 4.15
C ASN A 73 -27.26 5.40 3.43
N GLU A 74 -25.99 5.17 3.80
CA GLU A 74 -24.83 5.79 3.14
C GLU A 74 -24.36 5.04 1.86
N TRP A 75 -25.21 4.20 1.27
CA TRP A 75 -24.92 3.45 0.03
C TRP A 75 -26.03 3.61 -1.01
#